data_AF-A0A978RZD4-F1
#
_entry.id   AF-A0A978RZD4-F1
#
_cell.length_a   1.000
_cell.length_b   1.000
_cell.length_c   1.000
_cell.angle_alpha   90.00
_cell.angle_beta   90.00
_cell.angle_gamma   90.00
#
_symmetry.space_group_name_H-M   'P 1'
#
loop_
_entity.id
_entity.type
_entity.pdbx_description
1 polymer ?
#
loop_
_entity_poly.entity_id
_entity_poly.type
_entity_poly.pdbx_seq_one_letter_code
_entity_poly.pdbx_strand_id
1 'polypeptide(L)'
;MALYDQWVAQRHRRIELTRSRQQQVGGELRSLQAVRQDTAAQVRAQLDEFTDRLRQQRQHLARQSAAAAVARQQLTSERQQAMAAFLQDTRSERYRQGEQQAQQLAEFAQTLAQQTAQFLTATQRDRSLMAEHLAADLADFHAQLKTTVAANRQQWQQQQAATKVELQRDLAAFVTELHADVREYLQELELLAEARGRQLRQDLQATRSDRQATMQELQAQLEALKLHLREYAQNLRQEVWGSALSPAQPTVATAPAPAKTVAPPPTLKAPPPAPPPKTVAPPPPPPSPVPPSPPLVGEGTGVRVPHEEQVYAYIKDTQGARLREIEDSLQLNRVQTVDALRSLMKKELIAQRDRLYIPVDKILN
;
A
#
# COMPACT_ATOMS: atom_id res chain seq x y z
N MET A 1 -44.71 -173.85 47.16
CA MET A 1 -44.10 -173.63 45.83
C MET A 1 -44.59 -172.35 45.13
N ALA A 2 -45.86 -171.93 45.21
CA ALA A 2 -46.39 -170.76 44.48
C ALA A 2 -45.82 -169.36 44.85
N LEU A 3 -45.31 -169.15 46.07
CA LEU A 3 -44.75 -167.85 46.51
C LEU A 3 -43.35 -167.57 45.95
N TYR A 4 -42.56 -168.62 45.68
CA TYR A 4 -41.23 -168.48 45.10
C TYR A 4 -41.32 -168.01 43.64
N ASP A 5 -42.26 -168.57 42.87
CA ASP A 5 -42.50 -168.15 41.48
C ASP A 5 -43.02 -166.70 41.40
N GLN A 6 -43.87 -166.27 42.35
CA GLN A 6 -44.29 -164.86 42.43
C GLN A 6 -43.12 -163.91 42.75
N TRP A 7 -42.21 -164.30 43.65
CA TRP A 7 -41.02 -163.49 43.97
C TRP A 7 -40.06 -163.42 42.79
N VAL A 8 -39.81 -164.53 42.10
CA VAL A 8 -38.96 -164.59 40.89
C VAL A 8 -39.56 -163.75 39.77
N ALA A 9 -40.89 -163.81 39.55
CA ALA A 9 -41.60 -162.99 38.57
C ALA A 9 -41.55 -161.49 38.93
N GLN A 10 -41.74 -161.14 40.21
CA GLN A 10 -41.69 -159.74 40.67
C GLN A 10 -40.27 -159.17 40.60
N ARG A 11 -39.24 -159.99 40.86
CA ARG A 11 -37.83 -159.64 40.67
C ARG A 11 -37.50 -159.43 39.20
N HIS A 12 -37.93 -160.33 38.31
CA HIS A 12 -37.79 -160.14 36.86
C HIS A 12 -38.47 -158.84 36.42
N ARG A 13 -39.70 -158.59 36.86
CA ARG A 13 -40.46 -157.37 36.53
C ARG A 13 -39.77 -156.09 37.02
N ARG A 14 -39.14 -156.11 38.20
CA ARG A 14 -38.33 -154.99 38.71
C ARG A 14 -37.07 -154.79 37.87
N ILE A 15 -36.36 -155.86 37.52
CA ILE A 15 -35.16 -155.78 36.67
C ILE A 15 -35.53 -155.21 35.29
N GLU A 16 -36.63 -155.66 34.69
CA GLU A 16 -37.15 -155.14 33.43
C GLU A 16 -37.55 -153.66 33.55
N LEU A 17 -38.22 -153.25 34.63
CA LEU A 17 -38.58 -151.86 34.88
C LEU A 17 -37.35 -150.95 35.06
N THR A 18 -36.33 -151.40 35.81
CA THR A 18 -35.09 -150.64 35.98
C THR A 18 -34.33 -150.53 34.65
N ARG A 19 -34.28 -151.62 33.87
CA ARG A 19 -33.66 -151.62 32.54
C ARG A 19 -34.41 -150.70 31.57
N SER A 20 -35.73 -150.74 31.58
CA SER A 20 -36.60 -149.86 30.79
C SER A 20 -36.41 -148.38 31.18
N ARG A 21 -36.36 -148.06 32.48
CA ARG A 21 -36.07 -146.70 32.96
C ARG A 21 -34.66 -146.23 32.61
N GLN A 22 -33.65 -147.09 32.75
CA GLN A 22 -32.27 -146.75 32.34
C GLN A 22 -32.19 -146.47 30.84
N GLN A 23 -32.91 -147.23 30.01
CA GLN A 23 -33.02 -146.97 28.58
C GLN A 23 -33.76 -145.67 28.29
N GLN A 24 -34.85 -145.37 29.01
CA GLN A 24 -35.61 -144.12 28.85
C GLN A 24 -34.78 -142.89 29.26
N VAL A 25 -34.17 -142.90 30.46
CA VAL A 25 -33.30 -141.81 30.94
C VAL A 25 -32.07 -141.66 30.04
N GLY A 26 -31.47 -142.77 29.60
CA GLY A 26 -30.37 -142.74 28.64
C GLY A 26 -30.79 -142.24 27.26
N GLY A 27 -32.06 -142.38 26.88
CA GLY A 27 -32.67 -141.78 25.69
C GLY A 27 -32.90 -140.28 25.86
N GLU A 28 -33.48 -139.86 26.98
CA GLU A 28 -33.75 -138.46 27.32
C GLU A 28 -32.46 -137.65 27.50
N LEU A 29 -31.41 -138.22 28.12
CA LEU A 29 -30.11 -137.56 28.23
C LEU A 29 -29.43 -137.40 26.86
N ARG A 30 -29.54 -138.41 25.98
CA ARG A 30 -29.01 -138.33 24.62
C ARG A 30 -29.78 -137.31 23.79
N SER A 31 -31.11 -137.23 23.92
CA SER A 31 -31.90 -136.20 23.22
C SER A 31 -31.62 -134.80 23.76
N LEU A 32 -31.50 -134.61 25.07
CA LEU A 32 -31.10 -133.34 25.68
C LEU A 32 -29.68 -132.93 25.27
N GLN A 33 -28.75 -133.90 25.20
CA GLN A 33 -27.39 -133.64 24.73
C GLN A 33 -27.37 -133.25 23.25
N ALA A 34 -28.15 -133.94 22.40
CA ALA A 34 -28.31 -133.59 20.99
C ALA A 34 -28.90 -132.18 20.83
N VAL A 35 -29.99 -131.85 21.54
CA VAL A 35 -30.59 -130.51 21.52
C VAL A 35 -29.60 -129.44 22.00
N ARG A 36 -28.78 -129.71 23.03
CA ARG A 36 -27.73 -128.78 23.46
C ARG A 36 -26.62 -128.59 22.43
N GLN A 37 -26.24 -129.65 21.72
CA GLN A 37 -25.26 -129.57 20.64
C GLN A 37 -25.82 -128.80 19.45
N ASP A 38 -27.07 -129.05 19.07
CA ASP A 38 -27.75 -128.35 17.97
C ASP A 38 -27.94 -126.87 18.30
N THR A 39 -28.39 -126.54 19.52
CA THR A 39 -28.53 -125.15 19.97
C THR A 39 -27.17 -124.45 20.08
N ALA A 40 -26.12 -125.12 20.58
CA ALA A 40 -24.77 -124.57 20.59
C ALA A 40 -24.22 -124.34 19.17
N ALA A 41 -24.49 -125.25 18.23
CA ALA A 41 -24.11 -125.09 16.83
C ALA A 41 -24.86 -123.92 16.19
N GLN A 42 -26.17 -123.78 16.47
CA GLN A 42 -26.97 -122.66 15.98
C GLN A 42 -26.49 -121.31 16.51
N VAL A 43 -26.17 -121.22 17.81
CA VAL A 43 -25.62 -119.99 18.40
C VAL A 43 -24.25 -119.66 17.82
N ARG A 44 -23.38 -120.65 17.61
CA ARG A 44 -22.08 -120.43 16.93
C ARG A 44 -22.28 -119.89 15.52
N ALA A 45 -23.16 -120.50 14.73
CA ALA A 45 -23.47 -120.02 13.39
C ALA A 45 -24.04 -118.59 13.38
N GLN A 46 -24.94 -118.26 14.31
CA GLN A 46 -25.47 -116.90 14.46
C GLN A 46 -24.40 -115.88 14.89
N LEU A 47 -23.49 -116.26 15.77
CA LEU A 47 -22.37 -115.41 16.18
C LEU A 47 -21.42 -115.17 15.01
N ASP A 48 -21.09 -116.21 14.25
CA ASP A 48 -20.23 -116.08 13.06
C ASP A 48 -20.87 -115.13 12.05
N GLU A 49 -22.16 -115.31 11.72
CA GLU A 49 -22.91 -114.40 10.83
C GLU A 49 -22.91 -112.96 11.36
N PHE A 50 -23.11 -112.77 12.67
CA PHE A 50 -23.09 -111.44 13.29
C PHE A 50 -21.70 -110.80 13.23
N THR A 51 -20.63 -111.56 13.49
CA THR A 51 -19.25 -111.03 13.39
C THR A 51 -18.88 -110.68 11.96
N ASP A 52 -19.34 -111.46 10.98
CA ASP A 52 -19.14 -111.16 9.56
C ASP A 52 -19.91 -109.90 9.15
N ARG A 53 -21.17 -109.76 9.58
CA ARG A 53 -21.95 -108.53 9.35
C ARG A 53 -21.27 -107.30 9.95
N LEU A 54 -20.75 -107.40 11.18
CA LEU A 54 -19.99 -106.31 11.81
C LEU A 54 -18.68 -106.01 11.06
N ARG A 55 -17.97 -107.03 10.58
CA ARG A 55 -16.73 -106.85 9.79
C ARG A 55 -17.04 -106.13 8.48
N GLN A 56 -18.09 -106.54 7.77
CA GLN A 56 -18.56 -105.88 6.55
C GLN A 56 -18.97 -104.43 6.82
N GLN A 57 -19.73 -104.17 7.88
CA GLN A 57 -20.14 -102.82 8.25
C GLN A 57 -18.94 -101.92 8.59
N ARG A 58 -17.94 -102.42 9.33
CA ARG A 58 -16.70 -101.67 9.62
C ARG A 58 -15.90 -101.40 8.35
N GLN A 59 -15.78 -102.37 7.45
CA GLN A 59 -15.11 -102.17 6.15
C GLN A 59 -15.82 -101.13 5.30
N HIS A 60 -17.16 -101.16 5.26
CA HIS A 60 -17.95 -100.17 4.54
C HIS A 60 -17.75 -98.76 5.10
N LEU A 61 -17.85 -98.58 6.43
CA LEU A 61 -17.60 -97.30 7.09
C LEU A 61 -16.16 -96.81 6.90
N ALA A 62 -15.18 -97.72 6.97
CA ALA A 62 -13.77 -97.39 6.70
C ALA A 62 -13.59 -96.87 5.27
N ARG A 63 -14.15 -97.56 4.26
CA ARG A 63 -14.13 -97.12 2.86
C ARG A 63 -14.80 -95.77 2.67
N GLN A 64 -15.96 -95.56 3.30
CA GLN A 64 -16.67 -94.28 3.24
C GLN A 64 -15.85 -93.15 3.87
N SER A 65 -15.24 -93.37 5.03
CA SER A 65 -14.41 -92.37 5.71
C SER A 65 -13.14 -92.04 4.91
N ALA A 66 -12.52 -93.04 4.28
CA ALA A 66 -11.36 -92.85 3.40
C ALA A 66 -11.74 -92.06 2.15
N ALA A 67 -12.85 -92.42 1.49
CA ALA A 67 -13.37 -91.66 0.35
C ALA A 67 -13.70 -90.21 0.72
N ALA A 68 -14.34 -89.98 1.87
CA ALA A 68 -14.62 -88.64 2.37
C ALA A 68 -13.35 -87.84 2.71
N ALA A 69 -12.31 -88.49 3.23
CA ALA A 69 -11.03 -87.85 3.49
C ALA A 69 -10.34 -87.40 2.20
N VAL A 70 -10.32 -88.26 1.17
CA VAL A 70 -9.79 -87.92 -0.17
C VAL A 70 -10.58 -86.78 -0.80
N ALA A 71 -11.92 -86.83 -0.76
CA ALA A 71 -12.76 -85.76 -1.31
C ALA A 71 -12.53 -84.42 -0.61
N ARG A 72 -12.38 -84.41 0.73
CA ARG A 72 -12.02 -83.19 1.47
C ARG A 72 -10.65 -82.67 1.07
N GLN A 73 -9.67 -83.55 0.91
CA GLN A 73 -8.32 -83.16 0.48
C GLN A 73 -8.35 -82.50 -0.89
N GLN A 74 -9.03 -83.11 -1.86
CA GLN A 74 -9.21 -82.57 -3.22
C GLN A 74 -9.83 -81.18 -3.19
N LEU A 75 -10.94 -81.02 -2.45
CA LEU A 75 -11.62 -79.73 -2.31
C LEU A 75 -10.73 -78.67 -1.65
N THR A 76 -9.90 -79.04 -0.67
CA THR A 76 -8.94 -78.10 -0.08
C THR A 76 -7.84 -77.69 -1.04
N SER A 77 -7.31 -78.62 -1.85
CA SER A 77 -6.31 -78.29 -2.86
C SER A 77 -6.88 -77.42 -3.98
N GLU A 78 -8.08 -77.72 -4.47
CA GLU A 78 -8.77 -76.90 -5.47
C GLU A 78 -9.00 -75.48 -4.96
N ARG A 79 -9.46 -75.34 -3.71
CA ARG A 79 -9.65 -74.03 -3.08
C ARG A 79 -8.34 -73.27 -2.92
N GLN A 80 -7.26 -73.94 -2.55
CA GLN A 80 -5.94 -73.32 -2.41
C GLN A 80 -5.42 -72.84 -3.77
N GLN A 81 -5.58 -73.65 -4.82
CA GLN A 81 -5.19 -73.28 -6.18
C GLN A 81 -6.03 -72.10 -6.70
N ALA A 82 -7.35 -72.15 -6.52
CA ALA A 82 -8.25 -71.06 -6.90
C ALA A 82 -7.92 -69.76 -6.15
N MET A 83 -7.61 -69.84 -4.85
CA MET A 83 -7.19 -68.68 -4.05
C MET A 83 -5.85 -68.12 -4.54
N ALA A 84 -4.87 -68.99 -4.82
CA ALA A 84 -3.57 -68.56 -5.32
C ALA A 84 -3.68 -67.86 -6.69
N ALA A 85 -4.47 -68.42 -7.60
CA ALA A 85 -4.76 -67.81 -8.89
C ALA A 85 -5.47 -66.45 -8.73
N PHE A 86 -6.53 -66.39 -7.93
CA PHE A 86 -7.25 -65.14 -7.66
C PHE A 86 -6.33 -64.05 -7.08
N LEU A 87 -5.47 -64.40 -6.11
CA LEU A 87 -4.52 -63.45 -5.52
C LEU A 87 -3.46 -62.99 -6.54
N GLN A 88 -3.01 -63.86 -7.43
CA GLN A 88 -2.08 -63.51 -8.49
C GLN A 88 -2.72 -62.57 -9.50
N ASP A 89 -3.94 -62.86 -9.94
CA ASP A 89 -4.69 -62.01 -10.86
C ASP A 89 -4.93 -60.62 -10.23
N THR A 90 -5.44 -60.59 -9.00
CA THR A 90 -5.67 -59.33 -8.26
C THR A 90 -4.38 -58.52 -8.05
N ARG A 91 -3.23 -59.19 -7.84
CA ARG A 91 -1.93 -58.50 -7.75
C ARG A 91 -1.56 -57.91 -9.10
N SER A 92 -1.66 -58.68 -10.18
CA SER A 92 -1.34 -58.22 -11.54
C SER A 92 -2.20 -57.04 -11.97
N GLU A 93 -3.50 -57.06 -11.65
CA GLU A 93 -4.43 -55.98 -11.95
C GLU A 93 -4.09 -54.72 -11.17
N ARG A 94 -3.79 -54.83 -9.87
CA ARG A 94 -3.36 -53.70 -9.05
C ARG A 94 -2.06 -53.09 -9.55
N TYR A 95 -1.09 -53.91 -9.97
CA TYR A 95 0.14 -53.40 -10.57
C TYR A 95 -0.14 -52.63 -11.86
N ARG A 96 -0.94 -53.21 -12.77
CA ARG A 96 -1.30 -52.54 -14.03
C ARG A 96 -2.05 -51.23 -13.80
N GLN A 97 -3.00 -51.20 -12.87
CA GLN A 97 -3.73 -50.00 -12.50
C GLN A 97 -2.79 -48.94 -11.89
N GLY A 98 -1.89 -49.35 -11.00
CA GLY A 98 -0.89 -48.46 -10.42
C GLY A 98 0.04 -47.84 -11.46
N GLU A 99 0.51 -48.64 -12.43
CA GLU A 99 1.32 -48.15 -13.54
C GLU A 99 0.56 -47.17 -14.44
N GLN A 100 -0.69 -47.47 -14.78
CA GLN A 100 -1.54 -46.57 -15.57
C GLN A 100 -1.78 -45.25 -14.86
N GLN A 101 -2.08 -45.28 -13.56
CA GLN A 101 -2.27 -44.06 -12.76
C GLN A 101 -0.97 -43.26 -12.66
N ALA A 102 0.17 -43.92 -12.46
CA ALA A 102 1.47 -43.25 -12.41
C ALA A 102 1.81 -42.58 -13.75
N GLN A 103 1.54 -43.24 -14.87
CA GLN A 103 1.72 -42.67 -16.22
C GLN A 103 0.81 -41.46 -16.44
N GLN A 104 -0.49 -41.57 -16.11
CA GLN A 104 -1.43 -40.46 -16.23
C GLN A 104 -1.01 -39.24 -15.39
N LEU A 105 -0.54 -39.48 -14.16
CA LEU A 105 -0.04 -38.40 -13.30
C LEU A 105 1.25 -37.77 -13.85
N ALA A 106 2.15 -38.57 -14.41
CA ALA A 106 3.37 -38.07 -15.03
C ALA A 106 3.06 -37.21 -16.28
N GLU A 107 2.15 -37.66 -17.15
CA GLU A 107 1.69 -36.92 -18.32
C GLU A 107 0.97 -35.62 -17.93
N PHE A 108 0.11 -35.68 -16.90
CA PHE A 108 -0.56 -34.49 -16.37
C PHE A 108 0.45 -33.48 -15.81
N ALA A 109 1.41 -33.94 -14.99
CA ALA A 109 2.45 -33.08 -14.43
C ALA A 109 3.31 -32.44 -15.52
N GLN A 110 3.66 -33.20 -16.57
CA GLN A 110 4.41 -32.68 -17.71
C GLN A 110 3.61 -31.63 -18.48
N THR A 111 2.33 -31.90 -18.75
CA THR A 111 1.42 -30.96 -19.43
C THR A 111 1.27 -29.67 -18.62
N LEU A 112 1.05 -29.78 -17.31
CA LEU A 112 0.94 -28.63 -16.42
C LEU A 112 2.23 -27.81 -16.38
N ALA A 113 3.39 -28.47 -16.34
CA ALA A 113 4.69 -27.80 -16.38
C ALA A 113 4.89 -27.05 -17.70
N GLN A 114 4.53 -27.64 -18.83
CA GLN A 114 4.60 -27.00 -20.15
C GLN A 114 3.66 -25.79 -20.24
N GLN A 115 2.40 -25.93 -19.81
CA GLN A 115 1.43 -24.83 -19.79
C GLN A 115 1.90 -23.68 -18.89
N THR A 116 2.45 -24.00 -17.72
CA THR A 116 3.00 -22.99 -16.80
C THR A 116 4.19 -22.27 -17.43
N ALA A 117 5.10 -23.00 -18.08
CA ALA A 117 6.25 -22.39 -18.76
C ALA A 117 5.82 -21.48 -19.93
N GLN A 118 4.83 -21.90 -20.72
CA GLN A 118 4.26 -21.09 -21.81
C GLN A 118 3.61 -19.81 -21.27
N PHE A 119 2.80 -19.93 -20.22
CA PHE A 119 2.14 -18.79 -19.58
C PHE A 119 3.15 -17.79 -19.00
N LEU A 120 4.19 -18.28 -18.30
CA LEU A 120 5.25 -17.42 -17.76
C LEU A 120 6.03 -16.72 -18.86
N THR A 121 6.34 -17.41 -19.96
CA THR A 121 7.03 -16.82 -21.12
C THR A 121 6.18 -15.74 -21.80
N ALA A 122 4.89 -16.00 -22.00
CA ALA A 122 3.95 -15.01 -22.54
C ALA A 122 3.85 -13.79 -21.62
N THR A 123 3.67 -14.01 -20.31
CA THR A 123 3.60 -12.95 -19.31
C THR A 123 4.87 -12.12 -19.25
N GLN A 124 6.05 -12.75 -19.36
CA GLN A 124 7.33 -12.05 -19.41
C GLN A 124 7.44 -11.15 -20.64
N ARG A 125 7.02 -11.66 -21.81
CA ARG A 125 6.99 -10.91 -23.06
C ARG A 125 6.05 -9.71 -22.99
N ASP A 126 4.85 -9.89 -22.43
CA ASP A 126 3.89 -8.80 -22.27
C ASP A 126 4.44 -7.73 -21.33
N ARG A 127 5.05 -8.14 -20.21
CA ARG A 127 5.69 -7.21 -19.27
C ARG A 127 6.86 -6.45 -19.89
N SER A 128 7.69 -7.09 -20.73
CA SER A 128 8.79 -6.39 -21.41
C SER A 128 8.27 -5.38 -22.43
N LEU A 129 7.25 -5.73 -23.21
CA LEU A 129 6.62 -4.80 -24.16
C LEU A 129 5.97 -3.61 -23.45
N MET A 130 5.27 -3.84 -22.35
CA MET A 130 4.70 -2.75 -21.54
C MET A 130 5.79 -1.85 -20.95
N ALA A 131 6.90 -2.43 -20.47
CA ALA A 131 8.03 -1.66 -19.94
C ALA A 131 8.71 -0.82 -21.03
N GLU A 132 8.91 -1.38 -22.23
CA GLU A 132 9.44 -0.65 -23.39
C GLU A 132 8.52 0.51 -23.80
N HIS A 133 7.21 0.28 -23.85
CA HIS A 133 6.23 1.33 -24.14
C HIS A 133 6.25 2.45 -23.10
N LEU A 134 6.23 2.10 -21.81
CA LEU A 134 6.33 3.10 -20.73
C LEU A 134 7.64 3.87 -20.77
N ALA A 135 8.76 3.22 -21.12
CA ALA A 135 10.04 3.89 -21.26
C ALA A 135 10.03 4.89 -22.44
N ALA A 136 9.41 4.52 -23.55
CA ALA A 136 9.23 5.41 -24.70
C ALA A 136 8.32 6.61 -24.34
N ASP A 137 7.18 6.36 -23.70
CA ASP A 137 6.25 7.41 -23.26
C ASP A 137 6.92 8.40 -22.32
N LEU A 138 7.72 7.91 -21.36
CA LEU A 138 8.47 8.77 -20.43
C LEU A 138 9.54 9.60 -21.13
N ALA A 139 10.23 9.01 -22.12
CA ALA A 139 11.21 9.74 -22.92
C ALA A 139 10.55 10.86 -23.74
N ASP A 140 9.43 10.57 -24.38
CA ASP A 140 8.64 11.54 -25.15
C ASP A 140 8.09 12.64 -24.24
N PHE A 141 7.53 12.28 -23.09
CA PHE A 141 7.06 13.24 -22.10
C PHE A 141 8.19 14.17 -21.62
N HIS A 142 9.37 13.62 -21.32
CA HIS A 142 10.54 14.42 -20.96
C HIS A 142 10.98 15.36 -22.09
N ALA A 143 10.98 14.89 -23.34
CA ALA A 143 11.33 15.71 -24.49
C ALA A 143 10.33 16.86 -24.70
N GLN A 144 9.03 16.57 -24.58
CA GLN A 144 7.96 17.57 -24.64
C GLN A 144 8.08 18.58 -23.49
N LEU A 145 8.29 18.11 -22.26
CA LEU A 145 8.46 18.98 -21.10
C LEU A 145 9.66 19.91 -21.26
N LYS A 146 10.80 19.38 -21.71
CA LYS A 146 12.01 20.17 -21.98
C LYS A 146 11.74 21.26 -23.02
N THR A 147 11.01 20.92 -24.08
CA THR A 147 10.65 21.86 -25.16
C THR A 147 9.70 22.94 -24.65
N THR A 148 8.64 22.57 -23.92
CA THR A 148 7.66 23.51 -23.35
C THR A 148 8.30 24.44 -22.34
N VAL A 149 9.19 23.93 -21.47
CA VAL A 149 9.93 24.77 -20.50
C VAL A 149 10.88 25.73 -21.21
N ALA A 150 11.57 25.29 -22.28
CA ALA A 150 12.42 26.17 -23.07
C ALA A 150 11.61 27.27 -23.77
N ALA A 151 10.47 26.93 -24.35
CA ALA A 151 9.55 27.89 -24.98
C ALA A 151 9.01 28.91 -23.97
N ASN A 152 8.57 28.46 -22.79
CA ASN A 152 8.08 29.35 -21.73
C ASN A 152 9.21 30.29 -21.24
N ARG A 153 10.43 29.76 -21.07
CA ARG A 153 11.59 30.59 -20.72
C ARG A 153 11.86 31.66 -21.78
N GLN A 154 11.81 31.32 -23.06
CA GLN A 154 11.98 32.28 -24.15
C GLN A 154 10.88 33.33 -24.13
N GLN A 155 9.62 32.92 -23.96
CA GLN A 155 8.49 33.85 -23.88
C GLN A 155 8.66 34.84 -22.71
N TRP A 156 9.07 34.36 -21.53
CA TRP A 156 9.31 35.22 -20.38
C TRP A 156 10.45 36.22 -20.64
N GLN A 157 11.54 35.77 -21.27
CA GLN A 157 12.65 36.66 -21.65
C GLN A 157 12.20 37.74 -22.64
N GLN A 158 11.37 37.38 -23.62
CA GLN A 158 10.80 38.34 -24.58
C GLN A 158 9.90 39.36 -23.87
N GLN A 159 9.05 38.91 -22.93
CA GLN A 159 8.21 39.81 -22.14
C GLN A 159 9.05 40.77 -21.28
N GLN A 160 10.12 40.30 -20.66
CA GLN A 160 11.06 41.15 -19.90
C GLN A 160 11.76 42.17 -20.80
N ALA A 161 12.19 41.77 -22.00
CA ALA A 161 12.80 42.69 -22.95
C ALA A 161 11.80 43.75 -23.43
N ALA A 162 10.56 43.35 -23.76
CA ALA A 162 9.51 44.25 -24.20
C ALA A 162 9.14 45.27 -23.12
N THR A 163 8.87 44.80 -21.89
CA THR A 163 8.55 45.66 -20.75
C THR A 163 9.69 46.62 -20.41
N LYS A 164 10.95 46.20 -20.52
CA LYS A 164 12.10 47.10 -20.33
C LYS A 164 12.12 48.22 -21.38
N VAL A 165 11.88 47.90 -22.65
CA VAL A 165 11.84 48.90 -23.72
C VAL A 165 10.68 49.87 -23.52
N GLU A 166 9.51 49.38 -23.13
CA GLU A 166 8.34 50.19 -22.80
C GLU A 166 8.62 51.14 -21.63
N LEU A 167 9.14 50.64 -20.51
CA LEU A 167 9.54 51.46 -19.36
C LEU A 167 10.59 52.51 -19.71
N GLN A 168 11.56 52.17 -20.57
CA GLN A 168 12.56 53.13 -21.04
C GLN A 168 11.93 54.24 -21.89
N ARG A 169 10.95 53.90 -22.73
CA ARG A 169 10.19 54.85 -23.54
C ARG A 169 9.35 55.77 -22.66
N ASP A 170 8.64 55.20 -21.68
CA ASP A 170 7.80 55.96 -20.75
C ASP A 170 8.65 56.90 -19.88
N LEU A 171 9.80 56.42 -19.40
CA LEU A 171 10.73 57.25 -18.63
C LEU A 171 11.32 58.37 -19.48
N ALA A 172 11.66 58.10 -20.75
CA ALA A 172 12.11 59.15 -21.66
C ALA A 172 11.01 60.19 -21.91
N ALA A 173 9.77 59.75 -22.13
CA ALA A 173 8.61 60.63 -22.32
C ALA A 173 8.35 61.51 -21.09
N PHE A 174 8.32 60.90 -19.90
CA PHE A 174 8.17 61.61 -18.62
C PHE A 174 9.29 62.63 -18.39
N VAL A 175 10.54 62.27 -18.66
CA VAL A 175 11.66 63.19 -18.53
C VAL A 175 11.50 64.36 -19.52
N THR A 176 11.07 64.13 -20.75
CA THR A 176 10.84 65.23 -21.70
C THR A 176 9.67 66.13 -21.30
N GLU A 177 8.58 65.57 -20.76
CA GLU A 177 7.43 66.32 -20.23
C GLU A 177 7.86 67.17 -19.04
N LEU A 178 8.59 66.59 -18.08
CA LEU A 178 9.13 67.31 -16.93
C LEU A 178 10.06 68.46 -17.36
N HIS A 179 10.90 68.25 -18.37
CA HIS A 179 11.74 69.34 -18.90
C HIS A 179 10.91 70.43 -19.58
N ALA A 180 9.80 70.11 -20.21
CA ALA A 180 8.89 71.08 -20.80
C ALA A 180 8.18 71.89 -19.70
N ASP A 181 7.61 71.22 -18.71
CA ASP A 181 6.92 71.86 -17.57
C ASP A 181 7.87 72.78 -16.79
N VAL A 182 9.09 72.33 -16.52
CA VAL A 182 10.10 73.16 -15.83
C VAL A 182 10.46 74.39 -16.67
N ARG A 183 10.57 74.27 -18.00
CA ARG A 183 10.83 75.42 -18.88
C ARG A 183 9.65 76.38 -18.90
N GLU A 184 8.43 75.87 -18.98
CA GLU A 184 7.21 76.68 -18.94
C GLU A 184 7.14 77.47 -17.62
N TYR A 185 7.35 76.80 -16.48
CA TYR A 185 7.38 77.45 -15.17
C TYR A 185 8.47 78.53 -15.05
N LEU A 186 9.68 78.26 -15.58
CA LEU A 186 10.75 79.28 -15.60
C LEU A 186 10.40 80.47 -16.50
N GLN A 187 9.76 80.24 -17.65
CA GLN A 187 9.28 81.31 -18.52
C GLN A 187 8.19 82.15 -17.86
N GLU A 188 7.25 81.52 -17.14
CA GLU A 188 6.25 82.23 -16.34
C GLU A 188 6.91 83.11 -15.26
N LEU A 189 7.93 82.60 -14.57
CA LEU A 189 8.68 83.37 -13.59
C LEU A 189 9.45 84.54 -14.20
N GLU A 190 10.05 84.37 -15.39
CA GLU A 190 10.70 85.45 -16.13
C GLU A 190 9.69 86.53 -16.51
N LEU A 191 8.52 86.16 -17.02
CA LEU A 191 7.45 87.11 -17.34
C LEU A 191 6.96 87.88 -16.10
N LEU A 192 6.77 87.20 -14.97
CA LEU A 192 6.41 87.84 -13.70
C LEU A 192 7.51 88.79 -13.20
N ALA A 193 8.78 88.39 -13.30
CA ALA A 193 9.92 89.20 -12.92
C ALA A 193 10.02 90.46 -13.81
N GLU A 194 9.83 90.31 -15.12
CA GLU A 194 9.80 91.43 -16.05
C GLU A 194 8.63 92.39 -15.77
N ALA A 195 7.42 91.87 -15.57
CA ALA A 195 6.25 92.68 -15.25
C ALA A 195 6.48 93.49 -13.97
N ARG A 196 7.00 92.85 -12.92
CA ARG A 196 7.37 93.51 -11.67
C ARG A 196 8.47 94.54 -11.85
N GLY A 197 9.48 94.24 -12.67
CA GLY A 197 10.56 95.16 -13.02
C GLY A 197 10.06 96.40 -13.77
N ARG A 198 9.11 96.25 -14.71
CA ARG A 198 8.47 97.37 -15.42
C ARG A 198 7.63 98.22 -14.47
N GLN A 199 6.84 97.59 -13.61
CA GLN A 199 6.04 98.27 -12.60
C GLN A 199 6.91 99.14 -11.68
N LEU A 200 7.99 98.56 -11.13
CA LEU A 200 8.94 99.32 -10.30
C LEU A 200 9.56 100.51 -11.03
N ARG A 201 9.87 100.38 -12.33
CA ARG A 201 10.38 101.51 -13.12
C ARG A 201 9.33 102.59 -13.31
N GLN A 202 8.07 102.23 -13.54
CA GLN A 202 6.96 103.17 -13.66
C GLN A 202 6.74 103.91 -12.34
N ASP A 203 6.72 103.21 -11.20
CA ASP A 203 6.57 103.81 -9.87
C ASP A 203 7.71 104.78 -9.55
N LEU A 204 8.96 104.41 -9.90
CA LEU A 204 10.12 105.27 -9.75
C LEU A 204 10.10 106.48 -10.69
N GLN A 205 9.60 106.33 -11.92
CA GLN A 205 9.44 107.46 -12.86
C GLN A 205 8.34 108.40 -12.38
N ALA A 206 7.20 107.87 -11.92
CA ALA A 206 6.10 108.65 -11.36
C ALA A 206 6.53 109.45 -10.12
N THR A 207 7.25 108.82 -9.19
CA THR A 207 7.81 109.53 -8.02
C THR A 207 8.87 110.55 -8.41
N ARG A 208 9.66 110.33 -9.47
CA ARG A 208 10.60 111.34 -9.99
C ARG A 208 9.87 112.53 -10.61
N SER A 209 8.84 112.31 -11.41
CA SER A 209 8.04 113.40 -11.99
C SER A 209 7.29 114.18 -10.92
N ASP A 210 6.77 113.51 -9.90
CA ASP A 210 6.09 114.14 -8.76
C ASP A 210 7.06 115.01 -7.94
N ARG A 211 8.28 114.52 -7.70
CA ARG A 211 9.36 115.32 -7.10
C ARG A 211 9.77 116.51 -7.97
N GLN A 212 9.79 116.36 -9.29
CA GLN A 212 10.09 117.48 -10.19
C GLN A 212 8.97 118.51 -10.19
N ALA A 213 7.71 118.09 -10.20
CA ALA A 213 6.55 118.97 -10.12
C ALA A 213 6.51 119.73 -8.79
N THR A 214 6.69 119.05 -7.67
CA THR A 214 6.79 119.70 -6.34
C THR A 214 7.99 120.63 -6.25
N MET A 215 9.15 120.28 -6.84
CA MET A 215 10.30 121.19 -6.91
C MET A 215 10.01 122.42 -7.76
N GLN A 216 9.33 122.27 -8.90
CA GLN A 216 8.91 123.39 -9.76
C GLN A 216 7.90 124.28 -9.04
N GLU A 217 6.95 123.71 -8.31
CA GLU A 217 6.00 124.45 -7.50
C GLU A 217 6.70 125.23 -6.38
N LEU A 218 7.63 124.60 -5.66
CA LEU A 218 8.46 125.29 -4.67
C LEU A 218 9.29 126.41 -5.30
N GLN A 219 9.86 126.18 -6.50
CA GLN A 219 10.58 127.24 -7.24
C GLN A 219 9.64 128.38 -7.63
N ALA A 220 8.44 128.09 -8.09
CA ALA A 220 7.44 129.12 -8.42
C ALA A 220 7.02 129.92 -7.17
N GLN A 221 6.82 129.25 -6.03
CA GLN A 221 6.58 129.90 -4.75
C GLN A 221 7.78 130.76 -4.31
N LEU A 222 9.01 130.29 -4.52
CA LEU A 222 10.23 131.03 -4.19
C LEU A 222 10.41 132.24 -5.11
N GLU A 223 10.10 132.13 -6.41
CA GLU A 223 10.09 133.27 -7.33
C GLU A 223 8.98 134.27 -7.00
N ALA A 224 7.78 133.81 -6.64
CA ALA A 224 6.72 134.68 -6.14
C ALA A 224 7.15 135.40 -4.86
N LEU A 225 7.83 134.71 -3.94
CA LEU A 225 8.37 135.30 -2.72
C LEU A 225 9.51 136.27 -3.01
N LYS A 226 10.39 135.99 -3.98
CA LYS A 226 11.42 136.93 -4.45
C LYS A 226 10.81 138.16 -5.09
N LEU A 227 9.75 138.02 -5.88
CA LEU A 227 9.00 139.14 -6.44
C LEU A 227 8.37 139.96 -5.33
N HIS A 228 7.67 139.33 -4.39
CA HIS A 228 7.12 139.99 -3.22
C HIS A 228 8.21 140.67 -2.37
N LEU A 229 9.39 140.06 -2.20
CA LEU A 229 10.52 140.67 -1.50
C LEU A 229 11.12 141.84 -2.30
N ARG A 230 11.16 141.76 -3.63
CA ARG A 230 11.59 142.89 -4.49
C ARG A 230 10.58 144.02 -4.45
N GLU A 231 9.28 143.73 -4.49
CA GLU A 231 8.22 144.72 -4.34
C GLU A 231 8.23 145.33 -2.95
N TYR A 232 8.40 144.52 -1.89
CA TYR A 232 8.53 145.00 -0.52
C TYR A 232 9.82 145.82 -0.32
N ALA A 233 10.95 145.39 -0.88
CA ALA A 233 12.20 146.14 -0.86
C ALA A 233 12.12 147.41 -1.72
N GLN A 234 11.43 147.39 -2.86
CA GLN A 234 11.16 148.58 -3.67
C GLN A 234 10.22 149.53 -2.94
N ASN A 235 9.17 149.05 -2.28
CA ASN A 235 8.27 149.85 -1.47
C ASN A 235 9.00 150.44 -0.25
N LEU A 236 9.77 149.66 0.50
CA LEU A 236 10.60 150.16 1.59
C LEU A 236 11.68 151.14 1.10
N ARG A 237 12.29 150.88 -0.06
CA ARG A 237 13.29 151.78 -0.66
C ARG A 237 12.64 153.06 -1.18
N GLN A 238 11.40 153.00 -1.68
CA GLN A 238 10.61 154.17 -2.06
C GLN A 238 10.10 154.94 -0.83
N GLU A 239 9.76 154.26 0.27
CA GLU A 239 9.30 154.90 1.51
C GLU A 239 10.42 155.54 2.32
N VAL A 240 11.62 154.94 2.35
CA VAL A 240 12.66 155.36 3.32
C VAL A 240 13.88 156.01 2.64
N TRP A 241 14.16 155.78 1.35
CA TRP A 241 15.44 156.19 0.73
C TRP A 241 15.38 156.63 -0.74
N GLY A 242 14.56 157.63 -1.09
CA GLY A 242 14.51 158.28 -2.42
C GLY A 242 15.70 157.96 -3.37
N SER A 243 15.40 157.16 -4.39
CA SER A 243 16.21 156.56 -5.46
C SER A 243 17.70 156.93 -5.60
N ALA A 244 18.58 155.99 -5.22
CA ALA A 244 19.94 155.86 -5.79
C ALA A 244 20.43 154.40 -5.85
N LEU A 245 20.70 153.94 -7.09
CA LEU A 245 21.80 153.08 -7.59
C LEU A 245 22.07 151.64 -7.04
N SER A 246 22.28 150.73 -8.01
CA SER A 246 22.95 149.39 -8.11
C SER A 246 24.04 149.03 -7.05
N PRO A 247 24.54 147.77 -6.87
CA PRO A 247 24.89 146.77 -7.92
C PRO A 247 24.94 145.24 -7.54
N ALA A 248 25.43 144.44 -8.51
CA ALA A 248 26.40 143.31 -8.41
C ALA A 248 25.96 141.83 -8.22
N GLN A 249 26.39 141.01 -9.19
CA GLN A 249 26.52 139.54 -9.20
C GLN A 249 27.60 139.04 -8.23
N PRO A 250 27.67 137.70 -7.97
CA PRO A 250 28.77 136.94 -8.58
C PRO A 250 28.49 135.46 -8.96
N THR A 251 29.41 134.96 -9.79
CA THR A 251 29.68 133.64 -10.37
C THR A 251 30.63 132.78 -9.53
N VAL A 252 30.50 131.43 -9.52
CA VAL A 252 31.58 130.40 -9.37
C VAL A 252 31.01 129.03 -9.88
N ALA A 253 31.50 128.38 -10.95
CA ALA A 253 32.52 127.29 -11.05
C ALA A 253 32.28 126.09 -10.07
N THR A 254 32.53 124.79 -10.33
CA THR A 254 33.37 124.01 -11.27
C THR A 254 32.98 122.50 -11.18
N ALA A 255 33.40 121.68 -12.15
CA ALA A 255 33.35 120.19 -12.22
C ALA A 255 34.26 119.49 -11.14
N PRO A 256 34.45 118.14 -11.00
CA PRO A 256 34.59 117.10 -12.07
C PRO A 256 34.14 115.63 -11.74
N ALA A 257 34.36 114.72 -12.71
CA ALA A 257 34.24 113.24 -12.68
C ALA A 257 35.45 112.55 -11.94
N PRO A 258 35.59 111.19 -11.73
CA PRO A 258 35.52 110.11 -12.75
C PRO A 258 35.17 108.62 -12.33
N ALA A 259 35.00 107.78 -13.37
CA ALA A 259 35.40 106.36 -13.64
C ALA A 259 35.22 105.11 -12.69
N LYS A 260 34.58 104.06 -13.28
CA LYS A 260 34.82 102.57 -13.36
C LYS A 260 35.24 101.74 -12.11
N THR A 261 34.76 100.49 -11.94
CA THR A 261 35.28 99.18 -12.48
C THR A 261 34.67 97.90 -11.79
N VAL A 262 34.58 96.79 -12.56
CA VAL A 262 34.59 95.30 -12.28
C VAL A 262 33.40 94.54 -11.63
N ALA A 263 33.21 93.34 -12.21
CA ALA A 263 32.21 92.26 -12.14
C ALA A 263 32.45 91.17 -11.02
N PRO A 264 31.57 90.15 -10.86
CA PRO A 264 31.37 89.32 -9.64
C PRO A 264 31.99 87.88 -9.70
N PRO A 265 31.81 86.98 -8.68
CA PRO A 265 32.77 85.93 -8.28
C PRO A 265 32.47 84.49 -8.78
N PRO A 266 33.40 83.51 -8.64
CA PRO A 266 33.16 82.10 -8.98
C PRO A 266 33.11 81.09 -7.79
N THR A 267 32.10 80.21 -7.87
CA THR A 267 32.03 78.74 -7.64
C THR A 267 32.63 78.03 -6.39
N LEU A 268 31.76 77.32 -5.66
CA LEU A 268 32.05 76.31 -4.64
C LEU A 268 32.03 74.87 -5.24
N LYS A 269 32.98 74.02 -4.81
CA LYS A 269 33.16 72.61 -5.20
C LYS A 269 32.22 71.65 -4.46
N ALA A 270 31.79 70.59 -5.14
CA ALA A 270 31.04 69.45 -4.60
C ALA A 270 31.97 68.33 -4.04
N PRO A 271 31.50 67.48 -3.08
CA PRO A 271 32.27 66.40 -2.47
C PRO A 271 32.21 65.06 -3.24
N PRO A 272 33.17 64.13 -3.03
CA PRO A 272 33.24 62.84 -3.74
C PRO A 272 32.37 61.72 -3.11
N PRO A 273 32.01 60.66 -3.88
CA PRO A 273 31.09 59.60 -3.48
C PRO A 273 31.74 58.42 -2.72
N ALA A 274 30.89 57.70 -1.99
CA ALA A 274 31.15 56.54 -1.13
C ALA A 274 31.52 55.22 -1.88
N PRO A 275 32.19 54.26 -1.20
CA PRO A 275 32.74 53.03 -1.81
C PRO A 275 31.67 51.94 -2.10
N PRO A 276 31.94 50.99 -3.03
CA PRO A 276 31.00 49.96 -3.45
C PRO A 276 30.84 48.80 -2.44
N PRO A 277 29.68 48.10 -2.44
CA PRO A 277 29.38 47.01 -1.51
C PRO A 277 30.03 45.66 -1.89
N LYS A 278 30.28 44.86 -0.84
CA LYS A 278 30.94 43.55 -0.85
C LYS A 278 30.09 42.46 -1.54
N THR A 279 30.76 41.65 -2.35
CA THR A 279 30.25 40.45 -3.03
C THR A 279 29.98 39.33 -2.03
N VAL A 280 28.75 38.79 -2.01
CA VAL A 280 28.35 37.61 -1.22
C VAL A 280 28.55 36.35 -2.07
N ALA A 281 29.18 35.34 -1.48
CA ALA A 281 29.48 34.04 -2.09
C ALA A 281 28.22 33.17 -2.32
N PRO A 282 28.21 32.28 -3.33
CA PRO A 282 27.08 31.39 -3.61
C PRO A 282 27.00 30.20 -2.64
N PRO A 283 25.79 29.65 -2.37
CA PRO A 283 25.59 28.51 -1.48
C PRO A 283 25.98 27.16 -2.13
N PRO A 284 26.33 26.14 -1.32
CA PRO A 284 26.78 24.84 -1.81
C PRO A 284 25.62 23.98 -2.39
N PRO A 285 25.92 23.05 -3.32
CA PRO A 285 24.93 22.20 -3.96
C PRO A 285 24.40 21.08 -3.03
N PRO A 286 23.17 20.57 -3.29
CA PRO A 286 22.52 19.54 -2.47
C PRO A 286 23.17 18.15 -2.61
N PRO A 287 23.04 17.27 -1.58
CA PRO A 287 23.64 15.94 -1.58
C PRO A 287 22.95 14.98 -2.54
N SER A 288 23.76 14.12 -3.18
CA SER A 288 23.30 13.09 -4.13
C SER A 288 22.54 11.93 -3.44
N PRO A 289 21.66 11.21 -4.16
CA PRO A 289 20.88 10.11 -3.62
C PRO A 289 21.70 8.82 -3.47
N VAL A 290 21.45 8.12 -2.36
CA VAL A 290 22.08 6.83 -2.01
C VAL A 290 21.49 5.69 -2.86
N PRO A 291 22.31 4.75 -3.39
CA PRO A 291 21.82 3.57 -4.12
C PRO A 291 21.21 2.49 -3.19
N PRO A 292 20.23 1.70 -3.66
CA PRO A 292 19.57 0.66 -2.86
C PRO A 292 20.48 -0.56 -2.67
N SER A 293 20.58 -1.02 -1.42
CA SER A 293 21.23 -2.29 -1.06
C SER A 293 20.28 -3.48 -1.22
N PRO A 294 20.76 -4.68 -1.61
CA PRO A 294 19.96 -5.90 -1.79
C PRO A 294 19.56 -6.55 -0.44
N PRO A 295 18.48 -7.37 -0.40
CA PRO A 295 17.90 -7.86 0.85
C PRO A 295 18.69 -9.04 1.44
N LEU A 296 19.11 -8.90 2.70
CA LEU A 296 19.60 -9.98 3.55
C LEU A 296 18.41 -10.69 4.22
N VAL A 297 18.48 -12.01 4.19
CA VAL A 297 17.65 -12.96 4.94
C VAL A 297 18.02 -12.90 6.43
N GLY A 298 17.03 -12.87 7.32
CA GLY A 298 17.21 -13.26 8.72
C GLY A 298 16.46 -12.43 9.77
N GLU A 299 15.54 -13.11 10.45
CA GLU A 299 15.12 -12.88 11.85
C GLU A 299 14.22 -11.67 12.20
N GLY A 300 12.98 -12.02 12.58
CA GLY A 300 12.54 -11.72 13.95
C GLY A 300 12.10 -10.31 14.27
N THR A 301 11.23 -9.69 13.48
CA THR A 301 10.44 -8.54 13.95
C THR A 301 8.97 -8.93 14.08
N GLY A 302 8.46 -8.86 15.31
CA GLY A 302 7.05 -9.00 15.61
C GLY A 302 6.24 -7.96 14.85
N VAL A 303 5.71 -8.37 13.69
CA VAL A 303 4.67 -7.62 12.99
C VAL A 303 3.43 -7.70 13.87
N ARG A 304 3.12 -6.59 14.53
CA ARG A 304 1.84 -6.40 15.20
C ARG A 304 0.78 -6.48 14.11
N VAL A 305 0.10 -7.63 14.00
CA VAL A 305 -0.97 -7.82 13.01
C VAL A 305 -2.09 -6.84 13.40
N PRO A 306 -2.40 -5.83 12.56
CA PRO A 306 -3.27 -4.71 12.96
C PRO A 306 -4.71 -5.13 13.31
N HIS A 307 -5.11 -6.34 12.92
CA HIS A 307 -6.46 -6.89 13.12
C HIS A 307 -6.58 -7.83 14.33
N GLU A 308 -5.48 -8.06 15.05
CA GLU A 308 -5.42 -9.01 16.16
C GLU A 308 -6.33 -8.62 17.33
N GLU A 309 -6.32 -7.36 17.72
CA GLU A 309 -7.10 -6.84 18.85
C GLU A 309 -8.60 -6.84 18.57
N GLN A 310 -8.99 -6.57 17.32
CA GLN A 310 -10.38 -6.57 16.86
C GLN A 310 -10.97 -7.98 16.85
N VAL A 311 -10.20 -8.96 16.37
CA VAL A 311 -10.62 -10.37 16.38
C VAL A 311 -10.74 -10.88 17.82
N TYR A 312 -9.81 -10.51 18.71
CA TYR A 312 -9.88 -10.90 20.11
C TYR A 312 -11.09 -10.31 20.85
N ALA A 313 -11.36 -9.01 20.67
CA ALA A 313 -12.52 -8.35 21.26
C ALA A 313 -13.84 -9.01 20.83
N TYR A 314 -13.97 -9.31 19.53
CA TYR A 314 -15.15 -9.97 19.00
C TYR A 314 -15.36 -11.39 19.57
N ILE A 315 -14.29 -12.20 19.68
CA ILE A 315 -14.33 -13.55 20.28
C ILE A 315 -14.69 -13.48 21.77
N LYS A 316 -14.21 -12.45 22.47
CA LYS A 316 -14.52 -12.22 23.88
C LYS A 316 -15.99 -11.86 24.10
N ASP A 317 -16.56 -11.00 23.26
CA ASP A 317 -17.94 -10.55 23.35
C ASP A 317 -18.94 -11.65 22.97
N THR A 318 -18.65 -12.41 21.91
CA THR A 318 -19.49 -13.52 21.43
C THR A 318 -19.34 -14.81 22.25
N GLN A 319 -18.36 -14.85 23.16
CA GLN A 319 -18.01 -16.03 23.97
C GLN A 319 -17.61 -17.26 23.14
N GLY A 320 -17.19 -17.04 21.91
CA GLY A 320 -16.78 -18.08 20.99
C GLY A 320 -17.37 -17.85 19.60
N ALA A 321 -16.51 -17.86 18.59
CA ALA A 321 -16.95 -17.64 17.21
C ALA A 321 -16.27 -18.60 16.24
N ARG A 322 -16.96 -18.93 15.16
CA ARG A 322 -16.39 -19.69 14.03
C ARG A 322 -15.67 -18.77 13.07
N LEU A 323 -14.72 -19.31 12.31
CA LEU A 323 -13.93 -18.55 11.34
C LEU A 323 -14.81 -17.69 10.40
N ARG A 324 -15.88 -18.26 9.84
CA ARG A 324 -16.80 -17.54 8.94
C ARG A 324 -17.53 -16.39 9.64
N GLU A 325 -17.95 -16.58 10.88
CA GLU A 325 -18.68 -15.54 11.64
C GLU A 325 -17.78 -14.33 11.95
N ILE A 326 -16.49 -14.59 12.20
CA ILE A 326 -15.47 -13.56 12.39
C ILE A 326 -15.20 -12.81 11.08
N GLU A 327 -15.07 -13.54 9.96
CA GLU A 327 -14.89 -12.96 8.62
C GLU A 327 -16.07 -12.06 8.24
N ASP A 328 -17.31 -12.54 8.41
CA ASP A 328 -18.53 -11.83 8.05
C ASP A 328 -18.77 -10.60 8.94
N SER A 329 -18.51 -10.70 10.24
CA SER A 329 -18.79 -9.62 11.20
C SER A 329 -17.74 -8.52 11.19
N LEU A 330 -16.46 -8.86 10.96
CA LEU A 330 -15.36 -7.89 10.94
C LEU A 330 -14.99 -7.44 9.51
N GLN A 331 -15.62 -8.03 8.48
CA GLN A 331 -15.32 -7.81 7.06
C GLN A 331 -13.83 -7.96 6.73
N LEU A 332 -13.15 -8.90 7.41
CA LEU A 332 -11.73 -9.18 7.23
C LEU A 332 -11.52 -10.25 6.17
N ASN A 333 -10.42 -10.13 5.42
CA ASN A 333 -10.03 -11.18 4.49
C ASN A 333 -9.62 -12.43 5.27
N ARG A 334 -10.03 -13.62 4.79
CA ARG A 334 -9.71 -14.92 5.38
C ARG A 334 -8.23 -15.09 5.75
N VAL A 335 -7.31 -14.59 4.91
CA VAL A 335 -5.86 -14.65 5.21
C VAL A 335 -5.52 -13.81 6.45
N GLN A 336 -6.06 -12.60 6.56
CA GLN A 336 -5.86 -11.72 7.71
C GLN A 336 -6.49 -12.29 8.98
N THR A 337 -7.69 -12.86 8.87
CA THR A 337 -8.39 -13.51 9.99
C THR A 337 -7.61 -14.72 10.49
N VAL A 338 -7.10 -15.57 9.59
CA VAL A 338 -6.28 -16.73 9.96
C VAL A 338 -4.95 -16.30 10.58
N ASP A 339 -4.29 -15.27 10.06
CA ASP A 339 -3.04 -14.77 10.61
C ASP A 339 -3.22 -14.15 12.00
N ALA A 340 -4.31 -13.39 12.20
CA ALA A 340 -4.70 -12.86 13.50
C ALA A 340 -5.01 -13.98 14.51
N LEU A 341 -5.81 -14.99 14.12
CA LEU A 341 -6.12 -16.15 14.96
C LEU A 341 -4.87 -16.97 15.31
N ARG A 342 -3.95 -17.17 14.36
CA ARG A 342 -2.65 -17.84 14.63
C ARG A 342 -1.80 -17.04 15.61
N SER A 343 -1.75 -15.72 15.49
CA SER A 343 -1.06 -14.85 16.44
C SER A 343 -1.68 -14.95 17.83
N LEU A 344 -3.01 -14.89 17.95
CA LEU A 344 -3.73 -15.00 19.22
C LEU A 344 -3.58 -16.37 19.89
N MET A 345 -3.58 -17.46 19.12
CA MET A 345 -3.29 -18.81 19.63
C MET A 345 -1.84 -18.93 20.11
N LYS A 346 -0.89 -18.33 19.39
CA LYS A 346 0.53 -18.31 19.79
C LYS A 346 0.76 -17.49 21.07
N LYS A 347 -0.07 -16.48 21.33
CA LYS A 347 -0.09 -15.69 22.56
C LYS A 347 -0.91 -16.34 23.68
N GLU A 348 -1.48 -17.53 23.46
CA GLU A 348 -2.31 -18.25 24.42
C GLU A 348 -3.54 -17.48 24.91
N LEU A 349 -4.04 -16.52 24.10
CA LEU A 349 -5.23 -15.74 24.45
C LEU A 349 -6.53 -16.44 24.05
N ILE A 350 -6.47 -17.27 23.00
CA ILE A 350 -7.61 -18.05 22.50
C ILE A 350 -7.17 -19.49 22.26
N ALA A 351 -8.11 -20.43 22.39
CA ALA A 351 -7.93 -21.82 22.01
C ALA A 351 -9.00 -22.27 21.02
N GLN A 352 -8.64 -23.22 20.15
CA GLN A 352 -9.56 -23.80 19.18
C GLN A 352 -10.11 -25.13 19.71
N ARG A 353 -11.44 -25.23 19.83
CA ARG A 353 -12.14 -26.47 20.19
C ARG A 353 -13.31 -26.68 19.25
N ASP A 354 -13.36 -27.84 18.57
CA ASP A 354 -14.44 -28.19 17.62
C ASP A 354 -14.74 -27.12 16.57
N ARG A 355 -13.68 -26.49 16.04
CA ARG A 355 -13.73 -25.37 15.05
C ARG A 355 -14.33 -24.06 15.59
N LEU A 356 -14.54 -23.96 16.89
CA LEU A 356 -14.88 -22.74 17.61
C LEU A 356 -13.61 -22.16 18.25
N TYR A 357 -13.41 -20.84 18.14
CA TYR A 357 -12.32 -20.15 18.83
C TYR A 357 -12.89 -19.53 20.11
N ILE A 358 -12.36 -19.91 21.28
CA ILE A 358 -12.86 -19.53 22.60
C ILE A 358 -11.72 -18.82 23.37
N PRO A 359 -11.99 -17.77 24.17
CA PRO A 359 -10.97 -17.17 25.02
C PRO A 359 -10.51 -18.15 26.13
N VAL A 360 -9.20 -18.22 26.36
CA VAL A 360 -8.59 -19.19 27.29
C VAL A 360 -9.05 -19.00 28.74
N ASP A 361 -9.41 -17.76 29.14
CA ASP A 361 -9.97 -17.43 30.45
C ASP A 361 -11.23 -18.23 30.82
N LYS A 362 -11.93 -18.80 29.82
CA LYS A 362 -13.14 -19.62 30.01
C LYS A 362 -12.90 -21.12 29.97
N ILE A 363 -11.69 -21.58 29.67
CA ILE A 363 -11.37 -23.02 29.61
C ILE A 363 -10.88 -23.54 30.97
N LEU A 364 -10.48 -22.63 31.86
CA LEU A 364 -9.94 -22.93 33.20
C LEU A 364 -10.95 -22.72 34.35
N ASN A 365 -12.21 -22.39 34.03
CA ASN A 365 -13.35 -22.42 34.94
C ASN A 365 -14.35 -23.49 34.46
#